data_AF-A0A8T0DCI9-F1
#
_entry.id   AF-A0A8T0DCI9-F1
#
_cell.length_a   1.000
_cell.length_b   1.000
_cell.length_c   1.000
_cell.angle_alpha   90.00
_cell.angle_beta   90.00
_cell.angle_gamma   90.00
#
_symmetry.space_group_name_H-M   'P 1'
#
loop_
_entity.id
_entity.type
_entity.pdbx_description
1 polymer ?
#
loop_
_entity_poly.entity_id
_entity_poly.type
_entity_poly.pdbx_seq_one_letter_code
_entity_poly.pdbx_strand_id
1 'polypeptide(L)'
;MFIQVATTLLRSATLLSTLYVAFAVTFHKLLMLPEEACFQEFEEATREHKNRLAYCFRGFEHLNQSADVLGSRAQMALPIKVYDSIGWALFQTLMMMVGEYDHTQLIVEPYLDGMSATIYIPELTFPFFAAFVFLVPITLVNLLIGLAVGDIDKVRRSATQQLISQRVYWLDSLESRCPMWLYQRINVSQWVKKAVVSLPSRVRQLCSLQIDRLLRSLVTWTKLA
;
A
#
# COMPACT_ATOMS: atom_id res chain seq x y z
N MET A 1 -21.26 -9.35 -13.18
CA MET A 1 -20.78 -8.26 -12.30
C MET A 1 -19.40 -8.58 -11.72
N PHE A 2 -19.25 -9.66 -10.94
CA PHE A 2 -17.96 -10.07 -10.36
C PHE A 2 -16.83 -10.31 -11.36
N ILE A 3 -17.12 -10.89 -12.53
CA ILE A 3 -16.09 -11.16 -13.55
C ILE A 3 -15.48 -9.87 -14.10
N GLN A 4 -16.27 -8.81 -14.31
CA GLN A 4 -15.76 -7.51 -14.77
C GLN A 4 -14.87 -6.86 -13.71
N VAL A 5 -15.29 -6.91 -12.45
CA VAL A 5 -14.53 -6.43 -11.29
C VAL A 5 -13.21 -7.20 -11.12
N ALA A 6 -13.25 -8.52 -11.30
CA ALA A 6 -12.05 -9.37 -11.25
C ALA A 6 -11.07 -9.03 -12.38
N THR A 7 -11.55 -8.72 -13.58
CA THR A 7 -10.66 -8.34 -14.69
C THR A 7 -10.04 -6.95 -14.51
N THR A 8 -10.74 -6.00 -13.89
CA THR A 8 -10.18 -4.68 -13.54
C THR A 8 -9.20 -4.78 -12.39
N LEU A 9 -9.49 -5.61 -11.38
CA LEU A 9 -8.57 -5.98 -10.31
C LEU A 9 -7.30 -6.61 -10.84
N LEU A 10 -7.41 -7.55 -11.79
CA LEU A 10 -6.25 -8.21 -12.35
C LEU A 10 -5.34 -7.22 -13.09
N ARG A 11 -5.92 -6.28 -13.84
CA ARG A 11 -5.17 -5.24 -14.57
C ARG A 11 -4.49 -4.21 -13.66
N SER A 12 -5.07 -3.89 -12.50
CA SER A 12 -4.39 -3.01 -11.54
C SER A 12 -3.36 -3.78 -10.71
N ALA A 13 -3.63 -5.05 -10.41
CA ALA A 13 -2.71 -5.94 -9.72
C ALA A 13 -1.42 -6.19 -10.52
N THR A 14 -1.45 -6.15 -11.86
CA THR A 14 -0.21 -6.24 -12.65
C THR A 14 0.74 -5.08 -12.37
N LEU A 15 0.23 -3.85 -12.21
CA LEU A 15 1.06 -2.69 -11.87
C LEU A 15 1.65 -2.82 -10.46
N LEU A 16 0.83 -3.24 -9.49
CA LEU A 16 1.28 -3.51 -8.13
C LEU A 16 2.32 -4.64 -8.09
N SER A 17 2.14 -5.68 -8.90
CA SER A 17 3.08 -6.80 -9.02
C SER A 17 4.41 -6.36 -9.62
N THR A 18 4.42 -5.53 -10.67
CA THR A 18 5.67 -4.98 -11.21
C THR A 18 6.40 -4.09 -10.21
N LEU A 19 5.66 -3.28 -9.45
CA LEU A 19 6.21 -2.42 -8.40
C LEU A 19 6.80 -3.26 -7.26
N TYR A 20 6.09 -4.31 -6.85
CA TYR A 20 6.53 -5.25 -5.82
C TYR A 20 7.84 -5.95 -6.21
N VAL A 21 7.93 -6.49 -7.44
CA VAL A 21 9.16 -7.16 -7.90
C VAL A 21 10.33 -6.18 -7.94
N ALA A 22 10.11 -4.93 -8.37
CA ALA A 22 11.15 -3.90 -8.34
C ALA A 22 11.65 -3.66 -6.92
N PHE A 23 10.75 -3.48 -5.95
CA PHE A 23 11.11 -3.31 -4.54
C PHE A 23 11.83 -4.54 -3.97
N ALA A 24 11.37 -5.76 -4.30
CA ALA A 24 11.98 -7.00 -3.86
C ALA A 24 13.41 -7.19 -4.37
N VAL A 25 13.66 -6.87 -5.65
CA VAL A 25 15.02 -6.91 -6.23
C VAL A 25 15.91 -5.86 -5.59
N THR A 26 15.41 -4.65 -5.32
CA THR A 26 16.19 -3.62 -4.61
C THR A 26 16.50 -4.03 -3.18
N PHE A 27 15.57 -4.65 -2.44
CA PHE A 27 15.84 -5.18 -1.10
C PHE A 27 16.84 -6.32 -1.13
N HIS A 28 16.70 -7.24 -2.09
CA HIS A 28 17.69 -8.29 -2.33
C HIS A 28 19.07 -7.67 -2.55
N LYS A 29 19.21 -6.63 -3.37
CA LYS A 29 20.51 -5.97 -3.61
C LYS A 29 21.03 -5.12 -2.46
N LEU A 30 20.16 -4.48 -1.66
CA LEU A 30 20.56 -3.67 -0.51
C LEU A 30 20.96 -4.52 0.71
N LEU A 31 20.30 -5.67 0.88
CA LEU A 31 20.46 -6.56 2.04
C LEU A 31 21.22 -7.85 1.72
N MET A 32 21.69 -8.03 0.47
CA MET A 32 22.61 -9.12 0.15
C MET A 32 23.91 -8.90 0.92
N LEU A 33 24.26 -9.88 1.75
CA LEU A 33 25.59 -9.94 2.34
C LEU A 33 26.59 -10.27 1.21
N PRO A 34 27.79 -9.67 1.20
CA PRO A 34 28.82 -10.02 0.22
C PRO A 34 29.16 -11.52 0.32
N GLU A 35 29.28 -12.18 -0.83
CA GLU A 35 29.48 -13.63 -0.96
C GLU A 35 30.57 -14.18 -0.03
N GLU A 36 30.31 -15.36 0.55
CA GLU A 36 31.19 -16.07 1.48
C GLU A 36 32.62 -16.27 0.93
N ALA A 37 32.83 -16.24 -0.39
CA ALA A 37 34.16 -16.31 -1.03
C ALA A 37 35.11 -15.17 -0.61
N CYS A 38 34.59 -13.96 -0.42
CA CYS A 38 35.37 -12.82 0.06
C CYS A 38 35.75 -12.98 1.55
N PHE A 39 34.88 -13.62 2.33
CA PHE A 39 35.14 -13.91 3.75
C PHE A 39 36.12 -15.07 3.94
N GLN A 40 36.09 -16.09 3.08
CA GLN A 40 37.00 -17.24 3.14
C GLN A 40 38.46 -16.84 2.86
N GLU A 41 38.70 -15.98 1.86
CA GLU A 41 40.03 -15.37 1.63
C GLU A 41 40.47 -14.49 2.82
N PHE A 42 39.50 -13.87 3.51
CA PHE A 42 39.77 -13.00 4.66
C PHE A 42 40.03 -13.79 5.94
N GLU A 43 39.39 -14.93 6.15
CA GLU A 43 39.54 -15.77 7.33
C GLU A 43 40.92 -16.43 7.35
N GLU A 44 41.44 -16.81 6.18
CA GLU A 44 42.81 -17.31 5.95
C GLU A 44 43.91 -16.22 6.01
N ALA A 45 43.54 -14.94 6.00
CA ALA A 45 44.50 -13.84 6.05
C ALA A 45 45.18 -13.68 7.42
N THR A 46 46.49 -13.40 7.40
CA THR A 46 47.32 -13.18 8.60
C THR A 46 46.72 -12.09 9.49
N ARG A 47 46.80 -12.26 10.81
CA ARG A 47 46.28 -11.32 11.83
C ARG A 47 46.71 -9.86 11.60
N GLU A 48 47.89 -9.67 11.01
CA GLU A 48 48.42 -8.36 10.63
C GLU A 48 47.66 -7.69 9.47
N HIS A 49 47.23 -8.45 8.48
CA HIS A 49 46.39 -7.96 7.38
C HIS A 49 45.00 -7.56 7.88
N LYS A 50 44.40 -8.36 8.78
CA LYS A 50 43.12 -8.04 9.43
C LYS A 50 43.19 -6.72 10.19
N ASN A 51 44.27 -6.51 10.95
CA ASN A 51 44.49 -5.27 11.69
C ASN A 51 44.69 -4.07 10.76
N ARG A 52 45.47 -4.21 9.68
CA ARG A 52 45.64 -3.14 8.69
C ARG A 52 44.32 -2.75 8.03
N LEU A 53 43.48 -3.72 7.70
CA LEU A 53 42.18 -3.48 7.06
C LEU A 53 41.20 -2.78 7.99
N ALA A 54 41.21 -3.13 9.28
CA ALA A 54 40.45 -2.42 10.32
C ALA A 54 40.85 -0.94 10.45
N TYR A 55 42.14 -0.59 10.29
CA TYR A 55 42.60 0.80 10.33
C TYR A 55 42.35 1.58 9.04
N CYS A 56 42.40 0.93 7.87
CA CYS A 56 42.25 1.59 6.58
C CYS A 56 40.79 1.80 6.16
N PHE A 57 39.88 0.92 6.59
CA PHE A 57 38.47 0.96 6.16
C PHE A 57 37.54 1.03 7.36
N ARG A 58 36.71 2.09 7.41
CA ARG A 58 35.59 2.16 8.36
C ARG A 58 34.68 0.96 8.12
N GLY A 59 34.51 0.16 9.16
CA GLY A 59 33.60 -0.99 9.16
C GLY A 59 34.22 -2.37 9.28
N PHE A 60 35.54 -2.45 9.16
CA PHE A 60 36.33 -3.67 9.35
C PHE A 60 36.86 -3.81 10.79
N GLU A 61 36.46 -2.91 11.69
CA GLU A 61 36.85 -2.87 13.11
C GLU A 61 36.49 -4.16 13.88
N HIS A 62 35.47 -4.87 13.40
CA HIS A 62 35.00 -6.15 13.94
C HIS A 62 36.00 -7.31 13.84
N LEU A 63 36.96 -7.23 12.93
CA LEU A 63 37.94 -8.29 12.69
C LEU A 63 38.96 -8.44 13.82
N ASN A 64 38.98 -7.49 14.76
CA ASN A 64 39.85 -7.51 15.93
C ASN A 64 39.22 -8.26 17.13
N GLN A 65 37.95 -8.70 17.03
CA GLN A 65 37.25 -9.38 18.12
C GLN A 65 37.48 -10.90 18.14
N SER A 66 37.54 -11.47 19.34
CA SER A 66 37.83 -12.88 19.62
C SER A 66 36.67 -13.83 19.28
N ALA A 67 37.01 -15.03 18.80
CA ALA A 67 36.12 -16.03 18.20
C ALA A 67 34.91 -16.46 19.06
N ASP A 68 34.96 -16.35 20.39
CA ASP A 68 33.85 -16.70 21.29
C ASP A 68 32.62 -15.78 21.15
N VAL A 69 32.78 -14.54 20.68
CA VAL A 69 31.67 -13.59 20.46
C VAL A 69 30.97 -13.85 19.11
N LEU A 70 31.60 -14.62 18.21
CA LEU A 70 31.11 -14.90 16.87
C LEU A 70 29.95 -15.92 16.88
N GLY A 71 29.93 -16.84 17.84
CA GLY A 71 28.92 -17.91 17.95
C GLY A 71 27.50 -17.42 18.26
N SER A 72 27.34 -16.47 19.18
CA SER A 72 26.04 -15.83 19.46
C SER A 72 25.60 -14.87 18.34
N ARG A 73 26.55 -14.33 17.57
CA ARG A 73 26.30 -13.40 16.45
C ARG A 73 25.85 -14.08 15.15
N ALA A 74 26.15 -15.37 14.96
CA ALA A 74 25.64 -16.15 13.83
C ALA A 74 24.09 -16.21 13.80
N GLN A 75 23.44 -16.03 14.96
CA GLN A 75 21.98 -15.97 15.07
C GLN A 75 21.40 -14.65 14.52
N MET A 76 22.12 -13.52 14.64
CA MET A 76 21.70 -12.20 14.10
C MET A 76 22.02 -12.02 12.62
N ALA A 77 22.99 -12.77 12.08
CA ALA A 77 23.24 -12.83 10.64
C ALA A 77 22.15 -13.64 9.90
N LEU A 78 21.44 -14.52 10.60
CA LEU A 78 20.39 -15.38 10.05
C LEU A 78 19.26 -14.59 9.35
N PRO A 79 18.65 -13.55 9.94
CA PRO A 79 17.56 -12.78 9.31
C PRO A 79 18.01 -12.04 8.04
N ILE A 80 19.23 -11.52 7.98
CA ILE A 80 19.75 -10.85 6.76
C ILE A 80 20.14 -11.90 5.70
N LYS A 81 20.69 -13.05 6.10
CA LYS A 81 21.04 -14.16 5.19
C LYS A 81 19.83 -14.70 4.43
N VAL A 82 18.61 -14.51 4.93
CA VAL A 82 17.37 -14.82 4.20
C VAL A 82 17.29 -14.08 2.86
N TYR A 83 17.87 -12.89 2.74
CA TYR A 83 17.88 -12.11 1.50
C TYR A 83 18.90 -12.58 0.47
N ASP A 84 19.77 -13.54 0.79
CA ASP A 84 20.79 -14.04 -0.12
C ASP A 84 20.15 -14.82 -1.30
N SER A 85 19.07 -15.54 -1.03
CA SER A 85 18.27 -16.13 -2.09
C SER A 85 17.16 -15.18 -2.57
N ILE A 86 17.00 -15.07 -3.89
CA ILE A 86 15.95 -14.25 -4.48
C ILE A 86 14.53 -14.69 -4.07
N GLY A 87 14.32 -15.99 -3.87
CA GLY A 87 13.01 -16.55 -3.50
C GLY A 87 12.58 -16.15 -2.10
N TRP A 88 13.48 -16.28 -1.13
CA TRP A 88 13.22 -15.84 0.24
C TRP A 88 13.11 -14.31 0.34
N ALA A 89 13.90 -13.55 -0.42
CA ALA A 89 13.76 -12.09 -0.50
C ALA A 89 12.36 -11.67 -1.02
N LEU A 90 11.85 -12.34 -2.05
CA LEU A 90 10.49 -12.13 -2.55
C LEU A 90 9.46 -12.44 -1.45
N PHE A 91 9.58 -13.60 -0.79
CA PHE A 91 8.66 -13.98 0.27
C PHE A 91 8.67 -12.96 1.43
N GLN A 92 9.86 -12.54 1.88
CA GLN A 92 10.00 -11.61 2.99
C GLN A 92 9.43 -10.22 2.63
N THR A 93 9.70 -9.73 1.42
CA THR A 93 9.11 -8.47 0.96
C THR A 93 7.60 -8.54 0.77
N LEU A 94 7.04 -9.72 0.49
CA LEU A 94 5.60 -9.94 0.45
C LEU A 94 5.00 -9.86 1.87
N MET A 95 5.64 -10.49 2.86
CA MET A 95 5.22 -10.38 4.26
C MET A 95 5.28 -8.93 4.76
N MET A 96 6.32 -8.19 4.36
CA MET A 96 6.43 -6.75 4.64
C MET A 96 5.32 -5.93 3.97
N MET A 97 4.92 -6.27 2.73
CA MET A 97 3.78 -5.61 2.06
C MET A 97 2.45 -5.87 2.77
N VAL A 98 2.27 -7.06 3.36
CA VAL A 98 1.09 -7.41 4.16
C VAL A 98 1.05 -6.61 5.47
N GLY A 99 2.22 -6.22 5.99
CA GLY A 99 2.36 -5.38 7.18
C GLY A 99 3.17 -6.03 8.30
N GLU A 100 3.79 -7.18 8.06
CA GLU A 100 4.70 -7.81 9.00
C GLU A 100 6.11 -7.22 8.82
N TYR A 101 6.52 -6.34 9.73
CA TYR A 101 7.80 -5.64 9.69
C TYR A 101 8.73 -6.06 10.84
N ASP A 102 9.72 -6.91 10.56
CA ASP A 102 10.77 -7.24 11.53
C ASP A 102 11.91 -6.20 11.49
N HIS A 103 11.57 -4.95 11.81
CA HIS A 103 12.49 -3.80 11.74
C HIS A 103 13.65 -3.90 12.73
N THR A 104 13.46 -4.57 13.87
CA THR A 104 14.48 -4.71 14.90
C THR A 104 15.65 -5.55 14.39
N GLN A 105 15.35 -6.72 13.82
CA GLN A 105 16.35 -7.65 13.32
C GLN A 105 16.95 -7.21 11.97
N LEU A 106 16.17 -6.51 11.13
CA LEU A 106 16.62 -6.10 9.79
C LEU A 106 17.45 -4.82 9.77
N ILE A 107 17.21 -3.89 10.70
CA ILE A 107 17.79 -2.54 10.64
C ILE A 107 18.41 -2.12 11.96
N VAL A 108 17.73 -2.30 13.09
CA VAL A 108 18.18 -1.76 14.38
C VAL A 108 19.39 -2.52 14.92
N GLU A 109 19.30 -3.85 15.02
CA GLU A 109 20.40 -4.69 15.50
C GLU A 109 21.64 -4.56 14.61
N PRO A 110 21.55 -4.67 13.27
CA PRO A 110 22.72 -4.54 12.39
C PRO A 110 23.38 -3.16 12.44
N TYR A 111 22.60 -2.10 12.69
CA TYR A 111 23.10 -0.74 12.83
C TYR A 111 23.78 -0.49 14.19
N LEU A 112 23.21 -1.01 15.27
CA LEU A 112 23.73 -0.83 16.63
C LEU A 112 24.95 -1.70 16.93
N ASP A 113 25.08 -2.86 16.28
CA ASP A 113 26.21 -3.77 16.48
C ASP A 113 27.56 -3.22 15.94
N GLY A 114 27.53 -2.09 15.23
CA GLY A 114 28.72 -1.34 14.83
C GLY A 114 29.57 -2.00 13.74
N MET A 115 29.10 -3.13 13.18
CA MET A 115 29.82 -3.86 12.13
C MET A 115 29.27 -3.48 10.75
N SER A 116 30.04 -2.76 9.95
CA SER A 116 29.60 -2.34 8.61
C SER A 116 29.56 -3.49 7.57
N ALA A 117 29.76 -4.74 8.00
CA ALA A 117 29.64 -5.92 7.16
C ALA A 117 28.18 -6.36 6.94
N THR A 118 27.24 -5.91 7.77
CA THR A 118 25.83 -6.34 7.72
C THR A 118 24.95 -5.45 6.84
N ILE A 119 25.28 -4.15 6.74
CA ILE A 119 24.60 -3.18 5.86
C ILE A 119 25.67 -2.40 5.08
N TYR A 120 25.75 -2.66 3.77
CA TYR A 120 26.77 -2.06 2.89
C TYR A 120 26.63 -0.53 2.77
N ILE A 121 25.39 0.01 2.78
CA ILE A 121 25.12 1.45 2.67
C ILE A 121 23.93 1.84 3.57
N PRO A 122 24.16 2.15 4.86
CA PRO A 122 23.07 2.52 5.77
C PRO A 122 22.36 3.80 5.33
N GLU A 123 23.11 4.80 4.83
CA GLU A 123 22.60 6.10 4.39
C GLU A 123 21.56 6.01 3.27
N LEU A 124 21.61 4.96 2.44
CA LEU A 124 20.63 4.68 1.38
C LEU A 124 19.51 3.77 1.88
N THR A 125 19.85 2.80 2.73
CA THR A 125 18.92 1.76 3.22
C THR A 125 17.83 2.34 4.11
N PHE A 126 18.16 3.24 5.03
CA PHE A 126 17.19 3.89 5.92
C PHE A 126 16.12 4.70 5.18
N PRO A 127 16.45 5.68 4.31
CA PRO A 127 15.44 6.45 3.60
C PRO A 127 14.65 5.59 2.61
N PHE A 128 15.27 4.59 1.98
CA PHE A 128 14.58 3.66 1.10
C PHE A 128 13.54 2.82 1.85
N PHE A 129 13.91 2.25 3.00
CA PHE A 129 12.99 1.48 3.84
C PHE A 129 11.85 2.36 4.37
N ALA A 130 12.15 3.57 4.83
CA ALA A 130 11.12 4.52 5.27
C ALA A 130 10.15 4.87 4.13
N ALA A 131 10.67 5.15 2.93
CA ALA A 131 9.84 5.41 1.76
C ALA A 131 8.97 4.20 1.40
N PHE A 132 9.50 2.98 1.48
CA PHE A 132 8.74 1.75 1.26
C PHE A 132 7.58 1.60 2.24
N VAL A 133 7.83 1.79 3.54
CA VAL A 133 6.83 1.67 4.61
C VAL A 133 5.68 2.67 4.44
N PHE A 134 5.93 3.86 3.89
CA PHE A 134 4.85 4.82 3.60
C PHE A 134 4.20 4.58 2.24
N LEU A 135 4.98 4.39 1.18
CA LEU A 135 4.48 4.32 -0.19
C LEU A 135 3.64 3.07 -0.43
N VAL A 136 4.05 1.90 0.08
CA VAL A 136 3.35 0.64 -0.18
C VAL A 136 1.93 0.63 0.44
N PRO A 137 1.74 0.90 1.74
CA PRO A 137 0.40 0.91 2.32
C PRO A 137 -0.50 2.00 1.72
N ILE A 138 0.04 3.19 1.46
CA ILE A 138 -0.73 4.30 0.86
C ILE A 138 -1.18 3.92 -0.56
N THR A 139 -0.29 3.38 -1.39
CA THR A 139 -0.65 2.97 -2.76
C THR A 139 -1.65 1.82 -2.76
N LEU A 140 -1.49 0.84 -1.88
CA LEU A 140 -2.38 -0.31 -1.76
C LEU A 140 -3.79 0.13 -1.33
N VAL A 141 -3.91 0.95 -0.29
CA VAL A 141 -5.22 1.45 0.19
C VAL A 141 -5.87 2.35 -0.86
N ASN A 142 -5.13 3.25 -1.48
CA ASN A 142 -5.66 4.12 -2.53
C ASN A 142 -6.16 3.33 -3.74
N LEU A 143 -5.46 2.24 -4.08
CA LEU A 143 -5.89 1.34 -5.15
C LEU A 143 -7.17 0.59 -4.77
N LEU A 144 -7.24 0.02 -3.56
CA LEU A 144 -8.42 -0.72 -3.08
C LEU A 144 -9.65 0.18 -3.01
N ILE A 145 -9.52 1.39 -2.47
CA ILE A 145 -10.62 2.36 -2.39
C ILE A 145 -11.01 2.84 -3.79
N GLY A 146 -10.03 3.20 -4.63
CA GLY A 146 -10.29 3.68 -5.99
C GLY A 146 -11.06 2.65 -6.82
N LEU A 147 -10.75 1.37 -6.64
CA LEU A 147 -11.44 0.28 -7.31
C LEU A 147 -12.84 0.04 -6.74
N ALA A 148 -12.99 0.05 -5.41
CA ALA A 148 -14.30 -0.07 -4.77
C ALA A 148 -15.26 1.04 -5.21
N VAL A 149 -14.81 2.30 -5.24
CA VAL A 149 -15.61 3.44 -5.69
C VAL A 149 -15.94 3.33 -7.19
N GLY A 150 -14.94 2.99 -8.01
CA GLY A 150 -15.12 2.83 -9.45
C GLY A 150 -16.12 1.74 -9.84
N ASP A 151 -16.18 0.66 -9.06
CA ASP A 151 -17.13 -0.42 -9.28
C ASP A 151 -18.52 -0.11 -8.73
N ILE A 152 -18.62 0.53 -7.56
CA ILE A 152 -19.90 1.00 -7.01
C ILE A 152 -20.59 1.97 -7.98
N ASP A 153 -19.85 2.88 -8.62
CA ASP A 153 -20.44 3.84 -9.55
C ASP A 153 -21.04 3.19 -10.79
N LYS A 154 -20.40 2.15 -11.35
CA LYS A 154 -20.93 1.40 -12.49
C LYS A 154 -22.21 0.65 -12.13
N VAL A 155 -22.20 -0.03 -10.99
CA VAL A 155 -23.37 -0.76 -10.47
C VAL A 155 -24.51 0.22 -10.20
N ARG A 156 -24.20 1.36 -9.58
CA ARG A 156 -25.18 2.41 -9.29
C ARG A 156 -25.86 2.91 -10.56
N ARG A 157 -25.12 3.19 -11.63
CA ARG A 157 -25.70 3.66 -12.90
C ARG A 157 -26.64 2.62 -13.51
N SER A 158 -26.21 1.36 -13.59
CA SER A 158 -27.04 0.28 -14.13
C SER A 158 -28.30 0.07 -13.29
N ALA A 159 -28.19 0.07 -11.96
CA ALA A 159 -29.32 -0.07 -11.06
C ALA A 159 -30.28 1.13 -11.18
N THR A 160 -29.77 2.36 -11.28
CA THR A 160 -30.63 3.54 -11.45
C THR A 160 -31.43 3.49 -12.74
N GLN A 161 -30.83 3.03 -13.85
CA GLN A 161 -31.55 2.88 -15.11
C GLN A 161 -32.65 1.81 -15.01
N GLN A 162 -32.35 0.66 -14.40
CA GLN A 162 -33.34 -0.40 -14.18
C GLN A 162 -34.49 0.04 -13.27
N LEU A 163 -34.18 0.81 -12.23
CA LEU A 163 -35.19 1.38 -11.33
C LEU A 163 -36.10 2.37 -12.06
N ILE A 164 -35.56 3.19 -12.97
CA ILE A 164 -36.36 4.12 -13.78
C ILE A 164 -37.25 3.34 -14.74
N SER A 165 -36.73 2.35 -15.46
CA SER A 165 -37.53 1.54 -16.38
C SER A 165 -38.65 0.80 -15.65
N GLN A 166 -38.37 0.27 -14.47
CA GLN A 166 -39.38 -0.41 -13.65
C GLN A 166 -40.46 0.56 -13.15
N ARG A 167 -40.08 1.79 -12.77
CA ARG A 167 -41.04 2.84 -12.41
C ARG A 167 -41.94 3.22 -13.59
N VAL A 168 -41.37 3.37 -14.79
CA VAL A 168 -42.14 3.68 -16.00
C VAL A 168 -43.13 2.56 -16.32
N TYR A 169 -42.67 1.31 -16.33
CA TYR A 169 -43.53 0.16 -16.58
C TYR A 169 -44.66 0.02 -15.57
N TRP A 170 -44.36 0.28 -14.29
CA TRP A 170 -45.37 0.28 -13.23
C TRP A 170 -46.38 1.42 -13.40
N LEU A 171 -45.93 2.61 -13.79
CA LEU A 171 -46.81 3.75 -14.07
C LEU A 171 -47.75 3.44 -15.24
N ASP A 172 -47.23 2.87 -16.33
CA ASP A 172 -48.00 2.48 -17.51
C ASP A 172 -49.04 1.39 -17.18
N SER A 173 -48.64 0.41 -16.37
CA SER A 173 -49.55 -0.62 -15.87
C SER A 173 -50.68 -0.04 -15.01
N LEU A 174 -50.41 1.01 -14.23
CA LEU A 174 -51.46 1.72 -13.49
C LEU A 174 -52.33 2.57 -14.39
N GLU A 175 -51.74 3.24 -15.38
CA GLU A 175 -52.45 4.08 -16.34
C GLU A 175 -53.48 3.26 -17.13
N SER A 176 -53.09 2.07 -17.60
CA SER A 176 -54.00 1.15 -18.31
C SER A 176 -55.17 0.62 -17.48
N ARG A 177 -55.05 0.63 -16.14
CA ARG A 177 -56.10 0.18 -15.21
C ARG A 177 -56.90 1.34 -14.60
N CYS A 178 -56.53 2.58 -14.92
CA CYS A 178 -57.15 3.77 -14.36
C CYS A 178 -58.50 4.05 -15.06
N PRO A 179 -59.61 4.24 -14.32
CA PRO A 179 -60.89 4.56 -14.95
C PRO A 179 -60.86 5.96 -15.59
N MET A 180 -61.55 6.10 -16.73
CA MET A 180 -61.39 7.23 -17.64
C MET A 180 -61.72 8.59 -17.02
N TRP A 181 -62.69 8.64 -16.09
CA TRP A 181 -63.07 9.85 -15.37
C TRP A 181 -61.93 10.41 -14.48
N LEU A 182 -61.07 9.54 -13.95
CA LEU A 182 -59.95 9.92 -13.10
C LEU A 182 -58.76 10.37 -13.94
N TYR A 183 -58.47 9.63 -15.01
CA TYR A 183 -57.41 9.98 -15.95
C TYR A 183 -57.63 11.36 -16.59
N GLN A 184 -58.85 11.65 -17.03
CA GLN A 184 -59.20 12.95 -17.62
C GLN A 184 -59.06 14.13 -16.65
N ARG A 185 -59.19 13.91 -15.34
CA ARG A 185 -58.97 14.94 -14.32
C ARG A 185 -57.50 15.18 -13.97
N ILE A 186 -56.64 14.18 -14.12
CA ILE A 186 -55.24 14.22 -13.65
C ILE A 186 -54.27 14.47 -14.81
N ASN A 187 -54.62 14.09 -16.03
CA ASN A 187 -53.73 14.21 -17.19
C ASN A 187 -53.37 15.67 -17.50
N VAL A 188 -52.08 15.94 -17.66
CA VAL A 188 -51.54 17.26 -18.03
C VAL A 188 -51.05 17.17 -19.48
N SER A 189 -51.63 17.95 -20.39
CA SER A 189 -51.36 17.80 -21.84
C SER A 189 -49.97 18.24 -22.28
N GLN A 190 -49.23 18.95 -21.44
CA GLN A 190 -47.93 19.51 -21.76
C GLN A 190 -46.89 19.20 -20.68
N TRP A 191 -45.88 18.44 -21.07
CA TRP A 191 -44.73 18.12 -20.23
C TRP A 191 -43.76 19.30 -20.23
N VAL A 192 -43.84 20.15 -19.21
CA VAL A 192 -42.84 21.21 -19.01
C VAL A 192 -41.60 20.56 -18.39
N LYS A 193 -40.44 20.68 -19.05
CA LYS A 193 -39.14 20.39 -18.41
C LYS A 193 -38.97 21.35 -17.24
N LYS A 194 -39.38 20.93 -16.05
CA LYS A 194 -39.08 21.67 -14.83
C LYS A 194 -37.56 21.61 -14.64
N ALA A 195 -36.91 22.76 -14.66
CA ALA A 195 -35.49 22.84 -14.34
C ALA A 195 -35.25 22.13 -13.00
N VAL A 196 -34.15 21.37 -12.91
CA VAL A 196 -33.74 20.73 -11.65
C VAL A 196 -33.86 21.77 -10.56
N VAL A 197 -34.70 21.51 -9.55
CA VAL A 197 -34.87 22.40 -8.41
C VAL A 197 -33.50 22.52 -7.75
N SER A 198 -32.77 23.59 -8.07
CA SER A 198 -31.58 23.97 -7.36
C SER A 198 -32.04 24.28 -5.94
N LEU A 199 -31.66 23.45 -4.97
CA LEU A 199 -31.88 23.79 -3.57
C LEU A 199 -31.44 25.25 -3.36
N PRO A 200 -32.25 26.09 -2.71
CA PRO A 200 -31.92 27.49 -2.49
C PRO A 200 -30.53 27.57 -1.87
N SER A 201 -29.72 28.52 -2.35
CA SER A 201 -28.30 28.70 -2.01
C SER A 201 -28.04 28.65 -0.49
N ARG A 202 -28.98 29.10 0.33
CA ARG A 202 -28.95 28.98 1.80
C ARG A 202 -28.87 27.54 2.32
N VAL A 203 -29.62 26.60 1.75
CA VAL A 203 -29.61 25.19 2.17
C VAL A 203 -28.33 24.49 1.69
N ARG A 204 -27.84 24.86 0.50
CA ARG A 204 -26.55 24.38 -0.03
C ARG A 204 -25.39 24.86 0.85
N GLN A 205 -25.42 26.13 1.31
CA GLN A 205 -24.44 26.70 2.24
C GLN A 205 -24.53 26.11 3.65
N LEU A 206 -25.74 25.89 4.19
CA LEU A 206 -25.92 25.24 5.48
C LEU A 206 -25.39 23.80 5.47
N CYS A 207 -25.67 23.05 4.40
CA CYS A 207 -25.20 21.68 4.26
C CYS A 207 -23.67 21.61 4.08
N SER A 208 -23.07 22.52 3.30
CA SER A 208 -21.60 22.60 3.17
C SER A 208 -20.93 23.02 4.48
N LEU A 209 -21.52 23.97 5.23
CA LEU A 209 -21.00 24.40 6.53
C LEU A 209 -21.09 23.30 7.60
N GLN A 210 -22.12 22.46 7.54
CA GLN A 210 -22.29 21.36 8.49
C GLN A 210 -21.30 20.21 8.20
N ILE A 211 -21.05 19.91 6.93
CA ILE A 211 -20.03 18.95 6.49
C ILE A 211 -18.62 19.45 6.84
N ASP A 212 -18.34 20.74 6.64
CA ASP A 212 -17.07 21.37 7.02
C ASP A 212 -16.83 21.39 8.54
N ARG A 213 -17.88 21.46 9.36
CA ARG A 213 -17.76 21.32 10.82
C ARG A 213 -17.44 19.89 11.23
N LEU A 214 -18.04 18.90 10.57
CA LEU A 214 -17.79 17.48 10.84
C LEU A 214 -16.38 17.05 10.37
N LEU A 215 -15.93 17.56 9.22
CA LEU A 215 -14.55 17.34 8.74
C LEU A 215 -13.53 18.00 9.67
N ARG A 216 -13.80 19.22 10.15
CA ARG A 216 -12.93 19.87 11.16
C ARG A 216 -12.91 19.13 12.48
N SER A 217 -14.04 18.60 12.96
CA SER A 217 -14.04 17.80 14.18
C SER A 217 -13.23 16.51 14.00
N LEU A 218 -13.38 15.81 12.87
CA LEU A 218 -12.59 14.61 12.56
C LEU A 218 -11.08 14.89 12.48
N VAL A 219 -10.68 16.00 11.87
CA VAL A 219 -9.26 16.43 11.80
C VAL A 219 -8.70 16.81 13.18
N THR A 220 -9.52 17.37 14.08
CA THR A 220 -9.08 17.63 15.47
C THR A 220 -8.90 16.36 16.29
N TRP A 221 -9.67 15.30 16.04
CA TRP A 221 -9.47 13.99 16.69
C TRP A 221 -8.16 13.32 16.25
N THR A 222 -7.70 13.54 15.01
CA THR A 222 -6.40 13.02 14.52
C THR A 222 -5.18 13.80 15.01
N LYS A 223 -5.35 14.95 15.69
CA LYS A 223 -4.25 15.74 16.27
C LYS A 223 -4.12 15.57 17.80
N LEU A 224 -5.01 14.78 18.41
CA LEU A 224 -5.07 14.53 19.85
C LEU A 224 -4.79 13.06 20.22
N ALA A 225 -4.39 12.25 19.24
CA ALA A 225 -3.78 10.93 19.40
C ALA A 225 -2.37 10.98 18.80
#